data_AF-A0A9D6SM63-F1
#
_entry.id   AF-A0A9D6SM63-F1
#
_cell.length_a   1.000
_cell.length_b   1.000
_cell.length_c   1.000
_cell.angle_alpha   90.00
_cell.angle_beta   90.00
_cell.angle_gamma   90.00
#
_symmetry.space_group_name_H-M   'P 1'
#
loop_
_entity.id
_entity.type
_entity.pdbx_description
1 polymer ?
#
loop_
_entity_poly.entity_id
_entity_poly.type
_entity_poly.pdbx_seq_one_letter_code
_entity_poly.pdbx_strand_id
1 'polypeptide(L)'
;MAGIIVDGKLSLSHFTDEALRNPRYREVARKVETEMDDSRRGVWAEMKLKDGRTVKSQRVLAAKGHQDNPQTTDEMVEKYRDCVQHGPKPLPKERTEQAKDMTLRLQEITDVREMIRLLA
;
A
#
# COMPACT_ATOMS: atom_id res chain seq x y z
N MET A 1 -8.36 6.09 4.41
CA MET A 1 -7.95 6.06 5.84
C MET A 1 -8.67 4.97 6.64
N ALA A 2 -10.01 4.90 6.62
CA ALA A 2 -10.77 3.92 7.41
C ALA A 2 -10.35 2.44 7.23
N GLY A 3 -10.20 1.95 5.99
CA GLY A 3 -9.75 0.57 5.74
C GLY A 3 -8.39 0.25 6.37
N ILE A 4 -7.45 1.19 6.29
CA ILE A 4 -6.11 1.06 6.89
C ILE A 4 -6.18 1.00 8.41
N ILE A 5 -7.04 1.82 9.04
CA ILE A 5 -7.24 1.80 10.50
C ILE A 5 -7.79 0.43 10.95
N VAL A 6 -8.69 -0.16 10.16
CA VAL A 6 -9.36 -1.43 10.50
C VAL A 6 -8.43 -2.63 10.27
N ASP A 7 -7.64 -2.62 9.20
CA ASP A 7 -6.84 -3.77 8.79
C ASP A 7 -5.36 -3.65 9.15
N GLY A 8 -4.91 -2.48 9.59
CA GLY A 8 -3.51 -2.21 9.95
C GLY A 8 -2.55 -2.14 8.76
N LYS A 9 -3.05 -2.23 7.52
CA LYS A 9 -2.24 -2.17 6.29
C LYS A 9 -2.99 -1.47 5.16
N LEU A 10 -2.26 -1.03 4.15
CA LEU A 10 -2.80 -0.58 2.87
C LEU A 10 -2.60 -1.68 1.82
N SER A 11 -3.63 -2.00 1.06
CA SER A 11 -3.61 -2.96 -0.06
C SER A 11 -4.60 -2.53 -1.14
N LEU A 12 -4.38 -2.98 -2.37
CA LEU A 12 -5.28 -2.75 -3.50
C LEU A 12 -6.68 -3.35 -3.28
N SER A 13 -6.79 -4.37 -2.43
CA SER A 13 -8.08 -4.96 -2.02
C SER A 13 -9.06 -3.92 -1.43
N HIS A 14 -8.55 -2.84 -0.82
CA HIS A 14 -9.35 -1.77 -0.22
C HIS A 14 -10.11 -0.92 -1.25
N PHE A 15 -9.79 -1.04 -2.54
CA PHE A 15 -10.38 -0.24 -3.63
C PHE A 15 -11.44 -1.00 -4.43
N THR A 16 -11.88 -2.17 -3.95
CA THR A 16 -12.94 -2.96 -4.58
C THR A 16 -14.34 -2.51 -4.13
N ASP A 17 -15.37 -2.75 -4.94
CA ASP A 17 -16.77 -2.46 -4.57
C ASP A 17 -17.23 -3.23 -3.33
N GLU A 18 -16.69 -4.43 -3.12
CA GLU A 18 -16.92 -5.20 -1.91
C GLU A 18 -16.33 -4.50 -0.69
N ALA A 19 -15.06 -4.08 -0.75
CA ALA A 19 -14.41 -3.34 0.31
C ALA A 19 -15.15 -2.02 0.62
N LEU A 20 -15.59 -1.28 -0.39
CA LEU A 20 -16.35 -0.03 -0.19
C LEU A 20 -17.71 -0.25 0.52
N ARG A 21 -18.28 -1.45 0.41
CA ARG A 21 -19.51 -1.84 1.09
C ARG A 21 -19.28 -2.46 2.47
N ASN A 22 -18.02 -2.74 2.85
CA ASN A 22 -17.69 -3.34 4.13
C ASN A 22 -18.18 -2.47 5.31
N PRO A 23 -19.08 -2.99 6.17
CA PRO A 23 -19.68 -2.21 7.25
C PRO A 23 -18.64 -1.72 8.27
N ARG A 24 -17.56 -2.47 8.52
CA ARG A 24 -16.48 -2.06 9.45
C ARG A 24 -15.76 -0.82 8.95
N TYR A 25 -15.43 -0.77 7.66
CA TYR A 25 -14.78 0.41 7.07
C TYR A 25 -15.74 1.60 7.07
N ARG A 26 -17.02 1.37 6.76
CA ARG A 26 -18.04 2.43 6.78
C ARG A 26 -18.28 3.03 8.15
N GLU A 27 -18.28 2.20 9.20
CA GLU A 27 -18.43 2.67 10.59
C GLU A 27 -17.29 3.62 10.99
N VAL A 28 -16.05 3.28 10.63
CA VAL A 28 -14.89 4.13 10.88
C VAL A 28 -14.90 5.37 9.99
N ALA A 29 -15.21 5.21 8.70
CA ALA A 29 -15.25 6.31 7.74
C ALA A 29 -16.22 7.43 8.15
N ARG A 30 -17.37 7.08 8.74
CA ARG A 30 -18.35 8.05 9.27
C ARG A 30 -17.81 8.94 10.40
N LYS A 31 -16.71 8.53 11.05
CA LYS A 31 -16.07 9.26 12.15
C LYS A 31 -14.85 10.06 11.68
N VAL A 32 -14.51 10.01 10.39
CA VAL A 32 -13.35 10.73 9.83
C VAL A 32 -13.79 12.13 9.45
N GLU A 33 -13.13 13.11 10.04
CA GLU A 33 -13.22 14.51 9.67
C GLU A 33 -11.88 14.95 9.07
N THR A 34 -11.92 15.83 8.07
CA THR A 34 -10.74 16.33 7.38
C THR A 34 -10.69 17.86 7.43
N GLU A 35 -9.58 18.39 7.90
CA GLU A 35 -9.27 19.82 7.85
C GLU A 35 -8.14 20.02 6.85
N MET A 36 -8.33 20.94 5.90
CA MET A 36 -7.30 21.35 4.95
C MET A 36 -6.86 22.78 5.26
N ASP A 37 -5.55 22.99 5.32
CA ASP A 37 -4.95 24.29 5.59
C ASP A 37 -3.67 24.37 4.77
N ASP A 38 -3.67 25.19 3.73
CA ASP A 38 -2.55 25.30 2.78
C ASP A 38 -1.28 25.87 3.42
N SER A 39 -1.39 26.53 4.58
CA SER A 39 -0.24 26.97 5.35
C SER A 39 0.47 25.81 6.07
N ARG A 40 -0.22 24.67 6.26
CA ARG A 40 0.30 23.49 6.94
C ARG A 40 1.06 22.62 5.95
N ARG A 41 2.39 22.52 6.14
CA ARG A 41 3.18 21.50 5.42
C ARG A 41 2.94 20.09 5.97
N GLY A 42 2.67 19.12 5.11
CA GLY A 42 2.54 17.70 5.47
C GLY A 42 1.23 17.33 6.19
N VAL A 43 1.08 16.04 6.50
CA VAL A 43 -0.17 15.42 6.95
C VAL A 43 0.01 14.74 8.30
N TRP A 44 -1.00 14.77 9.16
CA TRP A 44 -1.07 13.99 10.40
C TRP A 44 -2.52 13.57 10.65
N ALA A 45 -2.70 12.61 11.56
CA ALA A 45 -4.00 12.16 12.01
C ALA A 45 -4.07 12.19 13.54
N GLU A 46 -5.27 12.43 14.06
CA GLU A 46 -5.59 12.32 15.48
C GLU A 46 -6.84 11.48 15.66
N MET A 47 -6.86 10.72 16.76
CA MET A 47 -7.94 9.81 17.08
C MET A 47 -8.31 9.95 18.56
N LYS A 48 -9.58 10.23 18.81
CA LYS A 48 -10.17 10.21 20.16
C LYS A 48 -10.70 8.81 20.43
N LEU A 49 -10.15 8.18 21.48
CA LEU A 49 -10.48 6.84 21.91
C LEU A 49 -11.71 6.85 22.83
N LYS A 50 -12.37 5.70 22.96
CA LYS A 50 -13.58 5.57 23.79
C LYS A 50 -13.35 5.82 25.28
N ASP A 51 -12.12 5.64 25.75
CA ASP A 51 -11.71 5.92 27.13
C ASP A 51 -11.35 7.40 27.37
N GLY A 52 -11.60 8.28 26.39
CA GLY A 52 -11.31 9.70 26.46
C GLY A 52 -9.88 10.07 26.09
N ARG A 53 -8.97 9.11 25.89
CA ARG A 53 -7.60 9.41 25.45
C ARG A 53 -7.59 9.90 24.00
N THR A 54 -6.62 10.74 23.68
CA THR A 54 -6.37 11.18 22.31
C THR A 54 -4.98 10.72 21.89
N VAL A 55 -4.89 10.07 20.73
CA VAL A 55 -3.62 9.67 20.12
C VAL A 55 -3.41 10.45 18.83
N LYS A 56 -2.19 10.94 18.62
CA LYS A 56 -1.82 11.73 17.45
C LYS A 56 -0.64 11.09 16.74
N SER A 57 -0.72 10.98 15.42
CA SER A 57 0.39 10.52 14.62
C SER A 57 1.52 11.55 14.62
N GLN A 58 2.73 11.10 14.31
CA GLN A 58 3.76 12.03 13.88
C GLN A 58 3.31 12.74 12.60
N ARG A 59 3.85 13.94 12.39
CA ARG A 59 3.62 14.71 11.18
C ARG A 59 4.46 14.15 10.05
N VAL A 60 3.81 13.74 8.97
CA VAL A 60 4.46 13.18 7.79
C VAL A 60 4.72 14.31 6.79
N LEU A 61 5.99 14.66 6.63
CA LEU A 61 6.45 15.64 5.63
C LEU A 61 6.82 14.97 4.31
N ALA A 62 7.36 13.76 4.37
CA ALA A 62 7.69 12.92 3.22
C ALA A 62 7.10 11.52 3.47
N ALA A 63 6.08 11.14 2.69
CA ALA A 63 5.49 9.82 2.77
C ALA A 63 6.49 8.76 2.27
N LYS A 64 6.31 7.52 2.74
CA LYS A 64 7.14 6.41 2.28
C LYS A 64 7.01 6.24 0.75
N GLY A 65 8.14 6.17 0.06
CA GLY A 65 8.24 6.21 -1.41
C GLY A 65 8.58 7.59 -1.98
N HIS A 66 8.55 8.65 -1.18
CA HIS A 66 9.14 9.93 -1.57
C HIS A 66 10.68 9.82 -1.66
N GLN A 67 11.32 10.66 -2.46
CA GLN A 67 12.79 10.67 -2.59
C GLN A 67 13.51 10.84 -1.23
N ASP A 68 12.96 11.65 -0.34
CA ASP A 68 13.48 11.88 1.02
C ASP A 68 13.08 10.81 2.04
N ASN A 69 12.22 9.85 1.66
CA ASN A 69 11.78 8.73 2.49
C ASN A 69 11.52 7.49 1.61
N PRO A 70 12.56 6.93 0.96
CA PRO A 70 12.40 5.86 -0.01
C PRO A 70 11.91 4.57 0.63
N GLN A 71 11.25 3.73 -0.17
CA GLN A 71 10.92 2.35 0.22
C GLN A 71 12.19 1.49 0.24
N THR A 72 12.25 0.55 1.18
CA THR A 72 13.23 -0.55 1.14
C THR A 72 12.86 -1.52 0.02
N THR A 73 13.81 -2.35 -0.39
CA THR A 73 13.55 -3.41 -1.37
C THR A 73 12.44 -4.35 -0.91
N ASP A 74 12.43 -4.74 0.36
CA ASP A 74 11.40 -5.64 0.91
C ASP A 74 10.00 -5.02 0.83
N GLU A 75 9.86 -3.73 1.16
CA GLU A 75 8.57 -3.02 1.04
C GLU A 75 8.12 -2.90 -0.42
N MET A 76 9.06 -2.71 -1.36
CA MET A 76 8.73 -2.73 -2.79
C MET A 76 8.31 -4.12 -3.27
N VAL A 77 8.93 -5.19 -2.75
CA VAL A 77 8.58 -6.57 -3.04
C VAL A 77 7.19 -6.93 -2.49
N GLU A 78 6.85 -6.48 -1.28
CA GLU A 78 5.51 -6.64 -0.73
C GLU A 78 4.46 -5.93 -1.59
N LYS A 79 4.73 -4.69 -1.98
CA LYS A 79 3.88 -3.93 -2.91
C LYS A 79 3.74 -4.64 -4.27
N TYR A 80 4.82 -5.19 -4.80
CA TYR A 80 4.81 -5.96 -6.04
C TYR A 80 3.87 -7.17 -5.95
N ARG A 81 3.94 -7.94 -4.86
CA ARG A 81 3.05 -9.10 -4.64
C ARG A 81 1.58 -8.69 -4.60
N ASP A 82 1.26 -7.59 -3.90
CA ASP A 82 -0.10 -7.04 -3.85
C ASP A 82 -0.58 -6.62 -5.25
N CYS A 83 0.26 -5.93 -6.04
CA CYS A 83 -0.04 -5.55 -7.41
C CYS A 83 -0.32 -6.76 -8.32
N VAL A 84 0.53 -7.79 -8.27
CA VAL A 84 0.38 -8.97 -9.12
C VAL A 84 -0.92 -9.71 -8.82
N GLN A 85 -1.32 -9.79 -7.55
CA GLN A 85 -2.57 -10.44 -7.15
C GLN A 85 -3.83 -9.70 -7.61
N HIS A 86 -3.77 -8.37 -7.71
CA HIS A 86 -4.92 -7.54 -8.08
C HIS A 86 -4.90 -7.07 -9.54
N GLY A 87 -3.89 -7.47 -10.32
CA GLY A 87 -3.83 -7.19 -11.75
C GLY A 87 -4.90 -7.94 -12.54
N PRO A 88 -5.20 -7.52 -13.79
CA PRO A 88 -6.19 -8.18 -14.64
C PRO A 88 -5.80 -9.62 -15.04
N LYS A 89 -4.51 -9.96 -14.91
CA LYS A 89 -3.96 -11.30 -15.12
C LYS A 89 -3.06 -11.67 -13.94
N PRO A 90 -3.62 -12.21 -12.84
CA PRO A 90 -2.81 -12.62 -11.70
C PRO A 90 -1.85 -13.73 -12.08
N LEU A 91 -0.59 -13.60 -11.67
CA LEU A 91 0.40 -14.65 -11.87
C LEU A 91 0.30 -15.68 -10.73
N PRO A 92 0.52 -16.98 -11.00
CA PRO A 92 0.75 -17.97 -9.96
C PRO A 92 1.89 -17.55 -9.03
N LYS A 93 1.85 -18.02 -7.78
CA LYS A 93 2.84 -17.64 -6.75
C LYS A 93 4.27 -17.91 -7.19
N GLU A 94 4.50 -19.06 -7.82
CA GLU A 94 5.81 -19.49 -8.30
C GLU A 94 6.35 -18.53 -9.36
N ARG A 95 5.51 -18.16 -10.34
CA ARG A 95 5.89 -17.19 -11.38
C ARG A 95 6.09 -15.78 -10.81
N THR A 96 5.26 -15.39 -9.85
CA THR A 96 5.38 -14.12 -9.13
C THR A 96 6.76 -13.99 -8.48
N GLU A 97 7.20 -15.02 -7.75
CA GLU A 97 8.50 -15.01 -7.09
C GLU A 97 9.66 -15.08 -8.08
N GLN A 98 9.57 -15.93 -9.11
CA GLN A 98 10.58 -16.00 -10.17
C GLN A 98 10.77 -14.65 -10.87
N ALA A 99 9.67 -13.95 -11.20
CA ALA A 99 9.73 -12.66 -11.89
C ALA A 99 10.34 -11.57 -10.98
N LYS A 100 10.04 -11.61 -9.69
CA LYS A 100 10.68 -10.75 -8.68
C LYS A 100 12.18 -11.03 -8.59
N ASP A 101 12.59 -12.29 -8.51
CA ASP A 101 14.00 -12.67 -8.42
C ASP A 101 14.80 -12.29 -9.67
N MET A 102 14.19 -12.39 -10.85
CA MET A 102 14.76 -11.91 -12.12
C MET A 102 14.86 -10.39 -12.15
N THR A 103 13.82 -9.67 -11.70
CA THR A 103 13.82 -8.20 -11.67
C THR A 103 14.91 -7.64 -10.75
N LEU A 104 15.11 -8.24 -9.58
CA LEU A 104 16.14 -7.82 -8.61
C LEU A 104 17.57 -8.12 -9.08
N ARG A 105 17.74 -9.02 -10.05
CA ARG A 105 19.03 -9.44 -10.61
C ARG A 105 19.07 -9.24 -12.13
N LEU A 106 18.40 -8.20 -12.62
CA LEU A 106 18.23 -7.97 -14.06
C LEU A 106 19.56 -7.89 -14.81
N GLN A 107 20.60 -7.36 -14.16
CA GLN A 107 21.96 -7.29 -14.70
C GLN A 107 22.63 -8.65 -14.94
N GLU A 108 22.16 -9.71 -14.30
CA GLU A 108 22.68 -11.08 -14.43
C GLU A 108 21.97 -11.87 -15.54
N ILE A 109 20.88 -11.31 -16.10
CA ILE A 109 20.06 -11.98 -17.11
C ILE A 109 20.73 -11.85 -18.48
N THR A 110 21.00 -13.00 -19.10
CA THR A 110 21.60 -13.06 -20.44
C THR A 110 20.57 -12.90 -21.57
N ASP A 111 19.32 -13.31 -21.34
CA ASP A 111 18.23 -13.20 -22.32
C ASP A 111 16.94 -12.66 -21.68
N VAL A 112 16.61 -11.39 -21.94
CA VAL A 112 15.40 -10.75 -21.42
C VAL A 112 14.10 -11.42 -21.89
N ARG A 113 14.13 -12.23 -22.97
CA ARG A 113 12.96 -12.98 -23.44
C ARG A 113 12.49 -14.01 -22.41
N GLU A 114 13.36 -14.50 -21.55
CA GLU A 114 13.00 -15.38 -20.43
C GLU A 114 12.01 -14.69 -19.48
N MET A 115 12.29 -13.42 -19.13
CA MET A 115 11.40 -12.62 -18.29
C MET A 115 10.08 -12.33 -18.99
N ILE A 116 10.10 -12.02 -20.30
CA ILE A 116 8.88 -11.77 -21.07
C ILE A 116 7.97 -13.01 -21.07
N ARG A 117 8.52 -14.21 -21.28
CA ARG A 117 7.74 -15.47 -21.25
C ARG A 117 7.15 -15.76 -19.87
N LEU A 118 7.83 -15.34 -18.81
CA LEU A 118 7.37 -15.54 -17.44
C LEU A 118 6.16 -14.67 -17.08
N LEU A 119 6.11 -13.45 -17.65
CA LEU A 119 5.05 -12.47 -17.44
C LEU A 119 3.86 -12.60 -18.41
N ALA A 120 3.98 -13.47 -19.43
CA ALA A 120 2.98 -13.69 -20.48
C ALA A 120 1.81 -14.58 -20.03
#